data_AF-A0A9Q5VAT5-F1
#
_entry.id   AF-A0A9Q5VAT5-F1
#
_cell.length_a   1.000
_cell.length_b   1.000
_cell.length_c   1.000
_cell.angle_alpha   90.00
_cell.angle_beta   90.00
_cell.angle_gamma   90.00
#
_symmetry.space_group_name_H-M   'P 1'
#
loop_
_entity.id
_entity.type
_entity.pdbx_description
1 polymer ?
#
loop_
_entity_poly.entity_id
_entity_poly.type
_entity_poly.pdbx_seq_one_letter_code
_entity_poly.pdbx_strand_id
1 'polypeptide(L)'
;MKFECPITLDELSPREVQIYAVKSQKNEDKNSSIYSIYGIARASFIMLNCCPITRATIYFPLTLQEYLSITEGDNLDTNAKVISEEIFKEKFHNKMEVSFLKHDKYIKYLAKALDMLREAGEDSEENWQLIENPPEHLKNHRKHLVQLIIALGDLKKHGLFNEKNQQLLINKAEHALKLTKSLTELQKAKLANQDNWQLLIHQAEHALRLADALSVLRRVGLANEKNWQLLAKHPQHAYHLKNILYALNKQKLISEENWQLIVGQAEYAESLNQTFSILLITNLANKKNYQLLIKQIKYAPYLAYSLDKLRIANLANQNNLLLLTNHAEQAIDLANGLILPKIAKPYIQPIIVIHYLKIIINSLNQDRHINFSHDVTLKNVCFAVSACQNNVLEYLNQLTQFLNNSKYYLLKKEICQNGEIVRKRDIRNFAIFGKKSESGYFLNSQDFENRKYFLKLKNEEATLLFERGQEGIVAKNLDVEL
;
A
#
# COMPACT_ATOMS: atom_id res chain seq x y z
N MET A 1 -25.18 -26.15 -52.01
CA MET A 1 -25.68 -24.95 -51.32
C MET A 1 -25.01 -23.76 -52.00
N LYS A 2 -25.74 -23.00 -52.84
CA LYS A 2 -25.22 -21.77 -53.46
C LYS A 2 -25.12 -20.73 -52.35
N PHE A 3 -23.93 -20.20 -52.11
CA PHE A 3 -23.73 -19.09 -51.20
C PHE A 3 -23.94 -17.83 -52.04
N GLU A 4 -25.15 -17.28 -52.03
CA GLU A 4 -25.42 -15.99 -52.64
C GLU A 4 -24.74 -14.92 -51.78
N CYS A 5 -23.86 -14.13 -52.38
CA CYS A 5 -23.36 -12.92 -51.74
C CYS A 5 -24.57 -11.99 -51.56
N PRO A 6 -25.04 -11.68 -50.34
CA PRO A 6 -26.41 -11.23 -50.16
C PRO A 6 -26.63 -9.74 -50.51
N ILE A 7 -25.64 -9.03 -51.06
CA ILE A 7 -25.72 -7.57 -51.18
C ILE A 7 -24.94 -7.07 -52.41
N THR A 8 -25.57 -6.20 -53.20
CA THR A 8 -24.95 -5.36 -54.24
C THR A 8 -24.11 -4.27 -53.58
N LEU A 9 -22.84 -4.15 -53.98
CA LEU A 9 -21.85 -3.23 -53.38
C LEU A 9 -22.21 -1.74 -53.49
N ASP A 10 -23.20 -1.41 -54.31
CA ASP A 10 -23.67 -0.04 -54.56
C ASP A 10 -24.51 0.55 -53.41
N GLU A 11 -24.99 -0.29 -52.49
CA GLU A 11 -25.86 0.13 -51.37
C GLU A 11 -25.13 0.18 -50.02
N LEU A 12 -23.86 -0.21 -49.98
CA LEU A 12 -23.14 -0.41 -48.73
C LEU A 12 -22.20 0.74 -48.40
N SER A 13 -22.32 1.26 -47.17
CA SER A 13 -21.31 2.13 -46.58
C SER A 13 -19.97 1.40 -46.51
N PRO A 14 -18.83 2.07 -46.81
CA PRO A 14 -17.49 1.51 -46.59
C PRO A 14 -17.28 0.95 -45.17
N ARG A 15 -18.13 1.38 -44.21
CA ARG A 15 -18.13 0.94 -42.82
C ARG A 15 -18.68 -0.48 -42.62
N GLU A 16 -19.52 -0.97 -43.52
CA GLU A 16 -20.31 -2.19 -43.35
C GLU A 16 -19.78 -3.38 -44.14
N VAL A 17 -18.75 -3.19 -44.96
CA VAL A 17 -18.20 -4.21 -45.87
C VAL A 17 -16.73 -4.46 -45.58
N GLN A 18 -16.35 -5.74 -45.54
CA GLN A 18 -14.96 -6.14 -45.70
C GLN A 18 -14.75 -6.64 -47.12
N ILE A 19 -13.72 -6.11 -47.79
CA ILE A 19 -13.25 -6.63 -49.07
C ILE A 19 -11.94 -7.37 -48.85
N TYR A 20 -11.82 -8.55 -49.45
CA TYR A 20 -10.63 -9.37 -49.33
C TYR A 20 -10.36 -10.17 -50.59
N ALA A 21 -9.08 -10.41 -50.88
CA ALA A 21 -8.64 -11.29 -51.95
C ALA A 21 -8.12 -12.61 -51.39
N VAL A 22 -8.35 -13.69 -52.13
CA VAL A 22 -7.84 -15.02 -51.81
C VAL A 22 -7.13 -15.58 -53.02
N LYS A 23 -5.90 -16.04 -52.81
CA LYS A 23 -5.11 -16.72 -53.82
C LYS A 23 -5.62 -18.15 -54.02
N SER A 24 -5.84 -18.54 -55.27
CA SER A 24 -6.16 -19.92 -55.68
C SER A 24 -5.37 -20.30 -56.94
N GLN A 25 -5.12 -21.59 -57.14
CA GLN A 25 -4.44 -22.10 -58.34
C GLN A 25 -5.44 -22.27 -59.48
N LYS A 26 -5.01 -22.02 -60.73
CA LYS A 26 -5.82 -22.28 -61.92
C LYS A 26 -5.83 -23.79 -62.21
N ASN A 27 -7.01 -24.39 -62.38
CA ASN A 27 -7.17 -25.86 -62.51
C ASN A 27 -6.44 -26.47 -63.71
N GLU A 28 -6.04 -25.68 -64.71
CA GLU A 28 -5.43 -26.17 -65.96
C GLU A 28 -3.94 -25.86 -66.08
N ASP A 29 -3.35 -25.06 -65.18
CA ASP A 29 -1.95 -24.64 -65.31
C ASP A 29 -1.29 -24.40 -63.93
N LYS A 30 -0.40 -25.31 -63.51
CA LYS A 30 0.19 -25.35 -62.15
C LYS A 30 1.05 -24.12 -61.80
N ASN A 31 1.43 -23.31 -62.79
CA ASN A 31 2.28 -22.14 -62.62
C ASN A 31 1.54 -20.79 -62.61
N SER A 32 0.22 -20.77 -62.73
CA SER A 32 -0.57 -19.52 -62.70
C SER A 32 -1.51 -19.46 -61.51
N SER A 33 -1.35 -18.42 -60.68
CA SER A 33 -2.28 -18.13 -59.59
C SER A 33 -3.31 -17.11 -60.03
N ILE A 34 -4.52 -17.25 -59.51
CA ILE A 34 -5.59 -16.28 -59.63
C ILE A 34 -5.96 -15.77 -58.24
N TYR A 35 -6.42 -14.52 -58.17
CA TYR A 35 -6.90 -13.90 -56.95
C TYR A 35 -8.39 -13.67 -57.08
N SER A 36 -9.16 -14.34 -56.24
CA SER A 36 -10.61 -14.14 -56.14
C SER A 36 -10.90 -13.11 -55.07
N ILE A 37 -11.59 -12.04 -55.44
CA ILE A 37 -11.90 -10.90 -54.59
C ILE A 37 -13.37 -10.93 -54.21
N TYR A 38 -13.61 -10.85 -52.91
CA TYR A 38 -14.92 -11.00 -52.28
C TYR A 38 -15.23 -9.76 -51.46
N GLY A 39 -16.45 -9.26 -51.61
CA GLY A 39 -17.07 -8.35 -50.65
C GLY A 39 -17.99 -9.15 -49.73
N ILE A 40 -17.99 -8.84 -48.45
CA ILE A 40 -18.92 -9.45 -47.49
C ILE A 40 -19.23 -8.43 -46.39
N ALA A 41 -20.44 -8.50 -45.82
CA ALA A 41 -20.76 -7.73 -44.63
C ALA A 41 -19.71 -7.97 -43.53
N ARG A 42 -19.20 -6.89 -42.93
CA ARG A 42 -18.12 -6.92 -41.95
C ARG A 42 -18.47 -7.82 -40.76
N ALA A 43 -19.72 -7.76 -40.30
CA ALA A 43 -20.25 -8.63 -39.24
C ALA A 43 -20.16 -10.14 -39.59
N SER A 44 -20.37 -10.49 -40.86
CA SER A 44 -20.27 -11.86 -41.35
C SER A 44 -18.82 -12.28 -41.61
N PHE A 45 -17.97 -11.38 -42.12
CA PHE A 45 -16.54 -11.62 -42.32
C PHE A 45 -15.85 -12.08 -41.04
N ILE A 46 -16.23 -11.43 -39.95
CA ILE A 46 -15.70 -11.63 -38.61
C ILE A 46 -15.96 -13.06 -38.10
N MET A 47 -17.01 -13.74 -38.57
CA MET A 47 -17.32 -15.12 -38.17
C MET A 47 -16.59 -16.18 -39.02
N LEU A 48 -15.75 -15.77 -39.99
CA LEU A 48 -15.10 -16.68 -40.92
C LEU A 48 -13.77 -17.20 -40.36
N ASN A 49 -13.69 -18.52 -40.19
CA ASN A 49 -12.42 -19.23 -39.92
C ASN A 49 -11.66 -19.60 -41.21
N CYS A 50 -12.31 -19.47 -42.35
CA CYS A 50 -11.75 -19.64 -43.70
C CYS A 50 -12.66 -18.94 -44.72
N CYS A 51 -12.17 -18.72 -45.93
CA CYS A 51 -13.00 -18.28 -47.04
C CYS A 51 -14.13 -19.31 -47.29
N PRO A 52 -15.42 -18.91 -47.29
CA PRO A 52 -16.53 -19.86 -47.41
C PRO A 52 -16.56 -20.56 -48.78
N ILE A 53 -15.97 -19.94 -49.80
CA ILE A 53 -15.96 -20.43 -51.19
C ILE A 53 -14.72 -21.29 -51.44
N THR A 54 -13.52 -20.76 -51.19
CA THR A 54 -12.27 -21.45 -51.52
C THR A 54 -11.69 -22.26 -50.37
N ARG A 55 -12.27 -22.15 -49.16
CA ARG A 55 -11.75 -22.73 -47.90
C ARG A 55 -10.34 -22.27 -47.51
N ALA A 56 -9.80 -21.26 -48.17
CA ALA A 56 -8.50 -20.71 -47.82
C ALA A 56 -8.50 -20.11 -46.40
N THR A 57 -7.42 -20.36 -45.66
CA THR A 57 -7.22 -19.86 -44.29
C THR A 57 -6.42 -18.56 -44.25
N ILE A 58 -5.99 -18.06 -45.42
CA ILE A 58 -5.23 -16.83 -45.62
C ILE A 58 -5.93 -15.96 -46.68
N TYR A 59 -5.89 -14.64 -46.49
CA TYR A 59 -6.42 -13.64 -47.40
C TYR A 59 -5.57 -12.37 -47.41
N PHE A 60 -5.83 -11.49 -48.38
CA PHE A 60 -5.26 -10.15 -48.48
C PHE A 60 -6.35 -9.10 -48.27
N PRO A 61 -6.25 -8.21 -47.27
CA PRO A 61 -7.24 -7.18 -47.02
C PRO A 61 -7.18 -6.08 -48.09
N LEU A 62 -8.34 -5.73 -48.66
CA LEU A 62 -8.49 -4.64 -49.62
C LEU A 62 -9.44 -3.57 -49.08
N THR A 63 -9.19 -2.31 -49.44
CA THR A 63 -10.12 -1.19 -49.22
C THR A 63 -11.17 -1.13 -50.33
N LEU A 64 -12.24 -0.38 -50.10
CA LEU A 64 -13.24 -0.13 -51.16
C LEU A 64 -12.65 0.62 -52.35
N GLN A 65 -11.78 1.61 -52.12
CA GLN A 65 -11.10 2.33 -53.22
C GLN A 65 -10.20 1.40 -54.04
N GLU A 66 -9.47 0.50 -53.38
CA GLU A 66 -8.63 -0.50 -54.04
C GLU A 66 -9.46 -1.46 -54.89
N TYR A 67 -10.60 -1.89 -54.38
CA TYR A 67 -11.56 -2.69 -55.14
C TYR A 67 -12.16 -1.92 -56.32
N LEU A 68 -12.53 -0.66 -56.13
CA LEU A 68 -13.10 0.16 -57.20
C LEU A 68 -12.09 0.41 -58.32
N SER A 69 -10.79 0.54 -57.98
CA SER A 69 -9.71 0.72 -58.96
C SER A 69 -9.54 -0.44 -59.95
N ILE A 70 -10.13 -1.60 -59.69
CA ILE A 70 -10.12 -2.76 -60.58
C ILE A 70 -11.48 -3.02 -61.23
N THR A 71 -12.50 -2.20 -60.96
CA THR A 71 -13.88 -2.36 -61.45
C THR A 71 -14.37 -1.24 -62.37
N GLU A 72 -13.53 -0.27 -62.74
CA GLU A 72 -13.89 0.75 -63.73
C GLU A 72 -14.29 0.11 -65.08
N GLY A 73 -15.60 0.07 -65.37
CA GLY A 73 -16.14 -0.31 -66.69
C GLY A 73 -17.05 -1.54 -66.77
N ASP A 74 -17.19 -2.35 -65.71
CA ASP A 74 -18.05 -3.55 -65.71
C ASP A 74 -19.27 -3.40 -64.78
N ASN A 75 -20.43 -3.90 -65.20
CA ASN A 75 -21.61 -4.03 -64.35
C ASN A 75 -21.26 -4.83 -63.08
N LEU A 76 -21.65 -4.31 -61.90
CA LEU A 76 -21.49 -4.91 -60.57
C LEU A 76 -22.38 -6.13 -60.35
N ASP A 77 -22.40 -7.05 -61.31
CA ASP A 77 -23.18 -8.29 -61.18
C ASP A 77 -22.39 -9.32 -60.37
N THR A 78 -23.02 -9.73 -59.27
CA THR A 78 -22.42 -10.43 -58.13
C THR A 78 -21.86 -11.83 -58.46
N ASN A 79 -20.65 -12.15 -57.96
CA ASN A 79 -20.35 -13.41 -57.23
C ASN A 79 -18.87 -13.58 -56.79
N ALA A 80 -17.90 -12.95 -57.43
CA ALA A 80 -16.51 -12.76 -57.00
C ALA A 80 -15.73 -12.18 -58.18
N LYS A 81 -14.89 -11.16 -57.98
CA LYS A 81 -14.03 -10.68 -59.07
C LYS A 81 -12.72 -11.46 -59.07
N VAL A 82 -12.43 -12.15 -60.18
CA VAL A 82 -11.20 -12.95 -60.32
C VAL A 82 -10.22 -12.18 -61.18
N ILE A 83 -9.02 -11.93 -60.67
CA ILE A 83 -7.93 -11.27 -61.40
C ILE A 83 -6.67 -12.15 -61.44
N SER A 84 -5.81 -11.93 -62.44
CA SER A 84 -4.54 -12.63 -62.54
C SER A 84 -3.55 -12.19 -61.47
N GLU A 85 -2.56 -13.04 -61.17
CA GLU A 85 -1.48 -12.71 -60.24
C GLU A 85 -0.67 -11.48 -60.67
N GLU A 86 -0.52 -11.24 -61.97
CA GLU A 86 0.17 -10.07 -62.53
C GLU A 86 -0.56 -8.77 -62.20
N ILE A 87 -1.87 -8.72 -62.48
CA ILE A 87 -2.72 -7.54 -62.17
C ILE A 87 -2.79 -7.32 -60.66
N PHE A 88 -2.89 -8.39 -59.87
CA PHE A 88 -2.91 -8.29 -58.42
C PHE A 88 -1.59 -7.72 -57.88
N LYS A 89 -0.45 -8.18 -58.38
CA LYS A 89 0.87 -7.66 -57.95
C LYS A 89 1.11 -6.23 -58.40
N GLU A 90 0.68 -5.85 -59.60
CA GLU A 90 0.79 -4.48 -60.11
C GLU A 90 0.01 -3.50 -59.23
N LYS A 91 -1.26 -3.78 -58.98
CA LYS A 91 -2.15 -2.87 -58.24
C LYS A 91 -2.02 -2.96 -56.73
N PHE A 92 -1.60 -4.10 -56.19
CA PHE A 92 -1.59 -4.38 -54.75
C PHE A 92 -0.22 -4.85 -54.22
N HIS A 93 0.87 -4.28 -54.74
CA HIS A 93 2.26 -4.67 -54.43
C HIS A 93 2.65 -4.65 -52.94
N ASN A 94 1.94 -3.89 -52.09
CA ASN A 94 2.26 -3.75 -50.66
C ASN A 94 1.36 -4.57 -49.71
N LYS A 95 0.52 -5.47 -50.23
CA LYS A 95 -0.43 -6.22 -49.39
C LYS A 95 0.21 -7.40 -48.67
N MET A 96 0.01 -7.43 -47.35
CA MET A 96 0.43 -8.56 -46.51
C MET A 96 -0.66 -9.62 -46.40
N GLU A 97 -0.24 -10.88 -46.34
CA GLU A 97 -1.10 -12.03 -46.06
C GLU A 97 -1.58 -12.03 -44.60
N VAL A 98 -2.87 -12.22 -44.41
CA VAL A 98 -3.54 -12.27 -43.10
C VAL A 98 -4.28 -13.60 -42.96
N SER A 99 -4.22 -14.21 -41.78
CA SER A 99 -4.94 -15.46 -41.52
C SER A 99 -6.33 -15.20 -40.95
N PHE A 100 -7.35 -15.89 -41.48
CA PHE A 100 -8.70 -15.93 -40.91
C PHE A 100 -8.70 -16.46 -39.46
N LEU A 101 -7.82 -17.41 -39.13
CA LEU A 101 -7.75 -18.03 -37.80
C LEU A 101 -7.14 -17.14 -36.71
N LYS A 102 -6.42 -16.06 -37.09
CA LYS A 102 -5.88 -15.09 -36.12
C LYS A 102 -6.93 -14.03 -35.71
N HIS A 103 -8.11 -14.04 -36.33
CA HIS A 103 -9.15 -13.03 -36.11
C HIS A 103 -9.96 -13.20 -34.84
N ASP A 104 -10.17 -14.43 -34.34
CA ASP A 104 -11.10 -14.67 -33.22
C ASP A 104 -10.73 -13.94 -31.92
N LYS A 105 -9.42 -13.84 -31.62
CA LYS A 105 -8.93 -13.07 -30.48
C LYS A 105 -8.96 -11.56 -30.78
N TYR A 106 -8.64 -11.18 -32.01
CA TYR A 106 -8.64 -9.81 -32.51
C TYR A 106 -10.05 -9.17 -32.50
N ILE A 107 -11.05 -9.93 -32.90
CA ILE A 107 -12.47 -9.54 -32.98
C ILE A 107 -13.07 -9.30 -31.61
N LYS A 108 -12.83 -10.19 -30.64
CA LYS A 108 -13.39 -10.00 -29.30
C LYS A 108 -12.86 -8.73 -28.63
N TYR A 109 -11.62 -8.35 -28.89
CA TYR A 109 -11.05 -7.11 -28.39
C TYR A 109 -11.46 -5.88 -29.21
N LEU A 110 -11.54 -5.99 -30.54
CA LEU A 110 -11.99 -4.91 -31.42
C LEU A 110 -13.48 -4.63 -31.25
N ALA A 111 -14.34 -5.65 -31.20
CA ALA A 111 -15.77 -5.50 -30.93
C ALA A 111 -16.01 -4.83 -29.56
N LYS A 112 -15.30 -5.27 -28.51
CA LYS A 112 -15.37 -4.60 -27.21
C LYS A 112 -14.84 -3.16 -27.25
N ALA A 113 -13.80 -2.89 -28.04
CA ALA A 113 -13.31 -1.53 -28.26
C ALA A 113 -14.35 -0.68 -28.99
N LEU A 114 -14.99 -1.23 -30.01
CA LEU A 114 -16.04 -0.59 -30.81
C LEU A 114 -17.29 -0.32 -29.97
N ASP A 115 -17.69 -1.27 -29.11
CA ASP A 115 -18.76 -1.06 -28.13
C ASP A 115 -18.39 0.09 -27.19
N MET A 116 -17.16 0.13 -26.66
CA MET A 116 -16.69 1.21 -25.79
C MET A 116 -16.61 2.57 -26.51
N LEU A 117 -16.21 2.60 -27.79
CA LEU A 117 -16.17 3.83 -28.61
C LEU A 117 -17.58 4.33 -28.94
N ARG A 118 -18.49 3.41 -29.25
CA ARG A 118 -19.89 3.71 -29.54
C ARG A 118 -20.65 4.17 -28.29
N GLU A 119 -20.40 3.54 -27.13
CA GLU A 119 -20.91 3.97 -25.81
C GLU A 119 -20.36 5.35 -25.40
N ALA A 120 -19.11 5.66 -25.78
CA ALA A 120 -18.49 6.96 -25.51
C ALA A 120 -18.92 8.08 -26.48
N GLY A 121 -19.57 7.75 -27.61
CA GLY A 121 -19.96 8.71 -28.65
C GLY A 121 -18.79 9.17 -29.54
N GLU A 122 -17.72 8.39 -29.63
CA GLU A 122 -16.44 8.74 -30.26
C GLU A 122 -16.17 7.95 -31.56
N ASP A 123 -17.24 7.49 -32.23
CA ASP A 123 -17.17 6.79 -33.53
C ASP A 123 -16.97 7.79 -34.69
N SER A 124 -15.77 8.39 -34.74
CA SER A 124 -15.37 9.38 -35.75
C SER A 124 -14.36 8.83 -36.76
N GLU A 125 -14.37 9.35 -37.98
CA GLU A 125 -13.44 9.00 -39.06
C GLU A 125 -11.97 9.22 -38.65
N GLU A 126 -11.71 10.27 -37.86
CA GLU A 126 -10.40 10.59 -37.30
C GLU A 126 -9.86 9.46 -36.39
N ASN A 127 -10.73 8.89 -35.53
CA ASN A 127 -10.37 7.78 -34.66
C ASN A 127 -10.14 6.49 -35.46
N TRP A 128 -10.87 6.30 -36.56
CA TRP A 128 -10.66 5.19 -37.50
C TRP A 128 -9.32 5.29 -38.23
N GLN A 129 -8.93 6.48 -38.67
CA GLN A 129 -7.60 6.69 -39.26
C GLN A 129 -6.48 6.35 -38.28
N LEU A 130 -6.64 6.63 -36.98
CA LEU A 130 -5.68 6.24 -35.96
C LEU A 130 -5.59 4.69 -35.79
N ILE A 131 -6.71 3.98 -36.00
CA ILE A 131 -6.79 2.51 -35.96
C ILE A 131 -6.14 1.89 -37.21
N GLU A 132 -6.44 2.45 -38.38
CA GLU A 132 -5.97 1.94 -39.68
C GLU A 132 -4.49 2.27 -39.92
N ASN A 133 -4.06 3.46 -39.48
CA ASN A 133 -2.69 3.95 -39.60
C ASN A 133 -2.12 4.34 -38.22
N PRO A 134 -1.86 3.36 -37.33
CA PRO A 134 -1.35 3.66 -35.99
C PRO A 134 0.09 4.20 -36.04
N PRO A 135 0.49 5.00 -35.03
CA PRO A 135 1.89 5.39 -34.82
C PRO A 135 2.83 4.17 -34.87
N GLU A 136 4.05 4.35 -35.38
CA GLU A 136 5.00 3.26 -35.64
C GLU A 136 5.21 2.34 -34.42
N HIS A 137 5.39 2.93 -33.24
CA HIS A 137 5.58 2.22 -31.97
C HIS A 137 4.31 1.50 -31.46
N LEU A 138 3.15 1.73 -32.08
CA LEU A 138 1.86 1.12 -31.74
C LEU A 138 1.34 0.13 -32.77
N LYS A 139 1.98 0.01 -33.95
CA LYS A 139 1.57 -0.90 -35.04
C LYS A 139 1.32 -2.34 -34.57
N ASN A 140 2.14 -2.82 -33.64
CA ASN A 140 2.03 -4.17 -33.07
C ASN A 140 1.37 -4.20 -31.67
N HIS A 141 0.94 -3.05 -31.14
CA HIS A 141 0.39 -2.90 -29.78
C HIS A 141 -1.08 -2.46 -29.80
N ARG A 142 -1.92 -3.19 -30.54
CA ARG A 142 -3.35 -2.87 -30.78
C ARG A 142 -4.17 -2.66 -29.49
N LYS A 143 -3.81 -3.32 -28.39
CA LYS A 143 -4.44 -3.07 -27.07
C LYS A 143 -4.19 -1.65 -26.57
N HIS A 144 -2.97 -1.13 -26.72
CA HIS A 144 -2.62 0.25 -26.32
C HIS A 144 -3.32 1.26 -27.24
N LEU A 145 -3.47 0.94 -28.52
CA LEU A 145 -4.20 1.77 -29.49
C LEU A 145 -5.66 1.96 -29.09
N VAL A 146 -6.37 0.88 -28.75
CA VAL A 146 -7.75 0.96 -28.24
C VAL A 146 -7.83 1.83 -26.98
N GLN A 147 -6.91 1.61 -26.03
CA GLN A 147 -6.88 2.37 -24.78
C GLN A 147 -6.58 3.85 -25.01
N LEU A 148 -5.71 4.16 -25.97
CA LEU A 148 -5.39 5.52 -26.40
C LEU A 148 -6.64 6.22 -26.93
N ILE A 149 -7.44 5.58 -27.78
CA ILE A 149 -8.64 6.20 -28.34
C ILE A 149 -9.68 6.46 -27.25
N ILE A 150 -9.89 5.50 -26.34
CA ILE A 150 -10.77 5.71 -25.17
C ILE A 150 -10.28 6.92 -24.34
N ALA A 151 -8.98 6.99 -24.07
CA ALA A 151 -8.39 8.10 -23.33
C ALA A 151 -8.53 9.45 -24.05
N LEU A 152 -8.42 9.49 -25.39
CA LEU A 152 -8.66 10.69 -26.19
C LEU A 152 -10.13 11.13 -26.12
N GLY A 153 -11.07 10.19 -26.16
CA GLY A 153 -12.49 10.46 -25.98
C GLY A 153 -12.81 11.05 -24.60
N ASP A 154 -12.22 10.50 -23.54
CA ASP A 154 -12.39 11.06 -22.19
C ASP A 154 -11.82 12.49 -22.10
N LEU A 155 -10.70 12.79 -22.76
CA LEU A 155 -10.17 14.15 -22.82
C LEU A 155 -11.14 15.11 -23.50
N LYS A 156 -11.77 14.71 -24.61
CA LYS A 156 -12.77 15.53 -25.31
C LYS A 156 -13.98 15.79 -24.42
N LYS A 157 -14.54 14.73 -23.82
CA LYS A 157 -15.67 14.80 -22.89
C LYS A 157 -15.44 15.75 -21.71
N HIS A 158 -14.19 15.88 -21.26
CA HIS A 158 -13.83 16.72 -20.13
C HIS A 158 -13.26 18.09 -20.51
N GLY A 159 -13.30 18.48 -21.79
CA GLY A 159 -12.78 19.76 -22.25
C GLY A 159 -11.27 19.90 -22.06
N LEU A 160 -10.57 18.76 -21.98
CA LEU A 160 -9.11 18.70 -21.82
C LEU A 160 -8.40 18.41 -23.13
N PHE A 161 -9.13 18.12 -24.21
CA PHE A 161 -8.55 17.84 -25.52
C PHE A 161 -7.89 19.08 -26.12
N ASN A 162 -6.60 18.96 -26.43
CA ASN A 162 -5.82 19.91 -27.22
C ASN A 162 -4.64 19.15 -27.84
N GLU A 163 -3.99 19.75 -28.84
CA GLU A 163 -2.89 19.13 -29.59
C GLU A 163 -1.75 18.64 -28.68
N LYS A 164 -1.39 19.45 -27.65
CA LYS A 164 -0.36 19.07 -26.67
C LYS A 164 -0.75 17.83 -25.87
N ASN A 165 -1.98 17.74 -25.37
CA ASN A 165 -2.48 16.62 -24.58
C ASN A 165 -2.66 15.36 -25.41
N GLN A 166 -3.10 15.51 -26.66
CA GLN A 166 -3.16 14.43 -27.64
C GLN A 166 -1.77 13.84 -27.86
N GLN A 167 -0.77 14.68 -28.12
CA GLN A 167 0.59 14.21 -28.39
C GLN A 167 1.25 13.57 -27.18
N LEU A 168 1.07 14.13 -25.98
CA LEU A 168 1.55 13.51 -24.74
C LEU A 168 0.92 12.13 -24.51
N LEU A 169 -0.37 11.98 -24.82
CA LEU A 169 -1.09 10.73 -24.60
C LEU A 169 -0.69 9.66 -25.62
N ILE A 170 -0.46 10.04 -26.89
CA ILE A 170 0.11 9.18 -27.92
C ILE A 170 1.51 8.67 -27.49
N ASN A 171 2.34 9.56 -26.96
CA ASN A 171 3.68 9.22 -26.46
C ASN A 171 3.65 8.33 -25.21
N LYS A 172 2.53 8.31 -24.47
CA LYS A 172 2.32 7.51 -23.24
C LYS A 172 1.21 6.46 -23.41
N ALA A 173 0.97 6.00 -24.64
CA ALA A 173 -0.17 5.14 -24.97
C ALA A 173 -0.19 3.80 -24.19
N GLU A 174 0.97 3.27 -23.79
CA GLU A 174 1.06 2.08 -22.92
C GLU A 174 0.44 2.27 -21.53
N HIS A 175 0.26 3.53 -21.11
CA HIS A 175 -0.37 3.90 -19.84
C HIS A 175 -1.79 4.49 -20.01
N ALA A 176 -2.33 4.52 -21.24
CA ALA A 176 -3.60 5.16 -21.55
C ALA A 176 -4.74 4.66 -20.66
N LEU A 177 -4.85 3.36 -20.39
CA LEU A 177 -5.86 2.83 -19.47
C LEU A 177 -5.73 3.38 -18.04
N LYS A 178 -4.49 3.51 -17.54
CA LYS A 178 -4.26 4.09 -16.20
C LYS A 178 -4.68 5.55 -16.21
N LEU A 179 -4.33 6.30 -17.25
CA LEU A 179 -4.67 7.71 -17.42
C LEU A 179 -6.18 7.94 -17.52
N THR A 180 -6.91 7.16 -18.31
CA THR A 180 -8.39 7.15 -18.38
C THR A 180 -9.02 6.97 -16.99
N LYS A 181 -8.61 5.93 -16.27
CA LYS A 181 -9.12 5.68 -14.91
C LYS A 181 -8.79 6.83 -13.96
N SER A 182 -7.60 7.39 -14.09
CA SER A 182 -7.16 8.55 -13.29
C SER A 182 -8.03 9.77 -13.55
N LEU A 183 -8.35 10.05 -14.82
CA LEU A 183 -9.21 11.16 -15.22
C LEU A 183 -10.64 10.98 -14.70
N THR A 184 -11.17 9.75 -14.75
CA THR A 184 -12.46 9.40 -14.14
C THR A 184 -12.46 9.67 -12.63
N GLU A 185 -11.41 9.28 -11.90
CA GLU A 185 -11.32 9.54 -10.46
C GLU A 185 -11.18 11.04 -10.14
N LEU A 186 -10.40 11.79 -10.93
CA LEU A 186 -10.34 13.24 -10.81
C LEU A 186 -11.70 13.88 -11.10
N GLN A 187 -12.45 13.39 -12.08
CA GLN A 187 -13.78 13.90 -12.39
C GLN A 187 -14.76 13.68 -11.23
N LYS A 188 -14.81 12.48 -10.64
CA LYS A 188 -15.62 12.19 -9.45
C LYS A 188 -15.24 13.11 -8.30
N ALA A 189 -13.95 13.38 -8.15
CA ALA A 189 -13.43 14.34 -7.21
C ALA A 189 -13.57 15.79 -7.69
N LYS A 190 -14.18 16.13 -8.83
CA LYS A 190 -14.27 17.47 -9.43
C LYS A 190 -12.91 18.21 -9.55
N LEU A 191 -11.83 17.46 -9.78
CA LEU A 191 -10.43 17.91 -9.91
C LEU A 191 -9.92 17.79 -11.36
N ALA A 192 -10.76 17.39 -12.32
CA ALA A 192 -10.37 17.30 -13.73
C ALA A 192 -10.14 18.71 -14.31
N ASN A 193 -8.87 19.11 -14.43
CA ASN A 193 -8.42 20.36 -15.03
C ASN A 193 -7.09 20.14 -15.76
N GLN A 194 -6.61 21.15 -16.48
CA GLN A 194 -5.38 21.06 -17.27
C GLN A 194 -4.15 20.75 -16.41
N ASP A 195 -4.01 21.41 -15.25
CA ASP A 195 -2.82 21.26 -14.40
C ASP A 195 -2.71 19.85 -13.81
N ASN A 196 -3.82 19.32 -13.27
CA ASN A 196 -3.86 17.97 -12.72
C ASN A 196 -3.69 16.92 -13.82
N TRP A 197 -4.22 17.15 -15.01
CA TRP A 197 -3.97 16.27 -16.15
C TRP A 197 -2.49 16.25 -16.55
N GLN A 198 -1.86 17.42 -16.65
CA GLN A 198 -0.44 17.53 -16.95
C GLN A 198 0.39 16.78 -15.90
N LEU A 199 0.10 16.96 -14.61
CA LEU A 199 0.77 16.23 -13.53
C LEU A 199 0.65 14.71 -13.70
N LEU A 200 -0.55 14.20 -13.97
CA LEU A 200 -0.79 12.77 -14.15
C LEU A 200 -0.07 12.18 -15.37
N ILE A 201 -0.06 12.89 -16.50
CA ILE A 201 0.54 12.37 -17.74
C ILE A 201 2.08 12.37 -17.69
N HIS A 202 2.69 13.34 -16.99
CA HIS A 202 4.13 13.30 -16.71
C HIS A 202 4.49 12.11 -15.81
N GLN A 203 3.60 11.70 -14.91
CA GLN A 203 3.75 10.57 -13.99
C GLN A 203 2.88 9.37 -14.40
N ALA A 204 2.75 9.12 -15.71
CA ALA A 204 1.77 8.19 -16.28
C ALA A 204 1.82 6.76 -15.69
N GLU A 205 3.01 6.28 -15.28
CA GLU A 205 3.17 4.98 -14.62
C GLU A 205 2.38 4.89 -13.30
N HIS A 206 2.34 5.99 -12.55
CA HIS A 206 1.74 6.13 -11.22
C HIS A 206 0.42 6.91 -11.21
N ALA A 207 -0.07 7.34 -12.38
CA ALA A 207 -1.22 8.23 -12.54
C ALA A 207 -2.44 7.80 -11.69
N LEU A 208 -2.81 6.52 -11.73
CA LEU A 208 -3.99 6.05 -11.00
C LEU A 208 -3.82 6.20 -9.47
N ARG A 209 -2.63 5.90 -8.95
CA ARG A 209 -2.34 6.05 -7.51
C ARG A 209 -2.31 7.52 -7.10
N LEU A 210 -1.79 8.38 -7.97
CA LEU A 210 -1.80 9.83 -7.77
C LEU A 210 -3.23 10.40 -7.77
N ALA A 211 -4.05 10.04 -8.75
CA ALA A 211 -5.45 10.49 -8.82
C ALA A 211 -6.27 10.04 -7.60
N ASP A 212 -6.10 8.79 -7.17
CA ASP A 212 -6.69 8.30 -5.93
C ASP A 212 -6.27 9.16 -4.72
N ALA A 213 -4.98 9.44 -4.57
CA ALA A 213 -4.45 10.23 -3.46
C ALA A 213 -4.94 11.69 -3.50
N LEU A 214 -5.02 12.29 -4.69
CA LEU A 214 -5.58 13.64 -4.91
C LEU A 214 -7.06 13.71 -4.52
N SER A 215 -7.85 12.69 -4.91
CA SER A 215 -9.25 12.57 -4.52
C SER A 215 -9.41 12.53 -2.99
N VAL A 216 -8.53 11.80 -2.29
CA VAL A 216 -8.51 11.79 -0.82
C VAL A 216 -8.13 13.14 -0.23
N LEU A 217 -7.08 13.79 -0.75
CA LEU A 217 -6.69 15.14 -0.30
C LEU A 217 -7.87 16.12 -0.38
N ARG A 218 -8.66 16.06 -1.46
CA ARG A 218 -9.86 16.89 -1.57
C ARG A 218 -10.90 16.55 -0.52
N ARG A 219 -11.20 15.26 -0.33
CA ARG A 219 -12.21 14.82 0.65
C ARG A 219 -11.86 15.23 2.08
N VAL A 220 -10.57 15.30 2.40
CA VAL A 220 -10.09 15.72 3.73
C VAL A 220 -9.80 17.22 3.84
N GLY A 221 -10.12 18.02 2.80
CA GLY A 221 -9.96 19.47 2.82
C GLY A 221 -8.51 19.96 2.67
N LEU A 222 -7.59 19.12 2.21
CA LEU A 222 -6.18 19.46 1.99
C LEU A 222 -5.81 19.61 0.49
N ALA A 223 -6.80 19.60 -0.41
CA ALA A 223 -6.54 19.79 -1.83
C ALA A 223 -6.24 21.26 -2.13
N ASN A 224 -4.95 21.55 -2.32
CA ASN A 224 -4.42 22.81 -2.83
C ASN A 224 -3.19 22.52 -3.69
N GLU A 225 -2.75 23.50 -4.47
CA GLU A 225 -1.63 23.36 -5.41
C GLU A 225 -0.34 22.85 -4.73
N LYS A 226 0.01 23.44 -3.57
CA LYS A 226 1.19 23.05 -2.80
C LYS A 226 1.17 21.56 -2.43
N ASN A 227 0.04 21.07 -1.94
CA ASN A 227 -0.10 19.67 -1.52
C ASN A 227 -0.11 18.69 -2.69
N TRP A 228 -0.62 19.11 -3.85
CA TRP A 228 -0.56 18.33 -5.08
C TRP A 228 0.87 18.21 -5.59
N GLN A 229 1.61 19.32 -5.63
CA GLN A 229 3.01 19.33 -6.06
C GLN A 229 3.88 18.46 -5.16
N LEU A 230 3.65 18.48 -3.84
CA LEU A 230 4.38 17.61 -2.91
C LEU A 230 4.09 16.14 -3.15
N LEU A 231 2.83 15.76 -3.34
CA LEU A 231 2.45 14.39 -3.69
C LEU A 231 3.12 13.95 -5.01
N ALA A 232 3.15 14.83 -6.01
CA ALA A 232 3.71 14.57 -7.33
C ALA A 232 5.24 14.41 -7.34
N LYS A 233 5.96 14.91 -6.33
CA LYS A 233 7.39 14.65 -6.13
C LYS A 233 7.67 13.21 -5.66
N HIS A 234 6.66 12.54 -5.10
CA HIS A 234 6.78 11.19 -4.53
C HIS A 234 5.73 10.21 -5.08
N PRO A 235 5.61 10.09 -6.41
CA PRO A 235 4.51 9.37 -7.05
C PRO A 235 4.48 7.87 -6.74
N GLN A 236 5.65 7.27 -6.51
CA GLN A 236 5.79 5.87 -6.10
C GLN A 236 5.15 5.59 -4.73
N HIS A 237 5.10 6.58 -3.84
CA HIS A 237 4.56 6.46 -2.47
C HIS A 237 3.08 6.85 -2.37
N ALA A 238 2.45 7.32 -3.46
CA ALA A 238 1.08 7.84 -3.47
C ALA A 238 0.04 6.86 -2.88
N TYR A 239 0.21 5.55 -3.12
CA TYR A 239 -0.66 4.52 -2.54
C TYR A 239 -0.60 4.50 -1.00
N HIS A 240 0.60 4.59 -0.42
CA HIS A 240 0.79 4.57 1.03
C HIS A 240 0.34 5.89 1.66
N LEU A 241 0.67 7.03 1.03
CA LEU A 241 0.24 8.35 1.46
C LEU A 241 -1.30 8.47 1.50
N LYS A 242 -1.99 7.92 0.50
CA LYS A 242 -3.46 7.81 0.49
C LYS A 242 -4.00 7.06 1.72
N ASN A 243 -3.42 5.91 2.03
CA ASN A 243 -3.87 5.09 3.15
C ASN A 243 -3.59 5.76 4.50
N ILE A 244 -2.44 6.44 4.61
CA ILE A 244 -2.11 7.28 5.76
C ILE A 244 -3.16 8.39 5.93
N LEU A 245 -3.50 9.14 4.88
CA LEU A 245 -4.55 10.17 4.93
C LEU A 245 -5.89 9.60 5.43
N TYR A 246 -6.31 8.45 4.94
CA TYR A 246 -7.52 7.80 5.44
C TYR A 246 -7.45 7.48 6.93
N ALA A 247 -6.31 6.96 7.40
CA ALA A 247 -6.10 6.64 8.80
C ALA A 247 -6.11 7.90 9.68
N LEU A 248 -5.45 8.98 9.24
CA LEU A 248 -5.45 10.27 9.94
C LEU A 248 -6.86 10.89 10.01
N ASN A 249 -7.63 10.81 8.91
CA ASN A 249 -8.99 11.31 8.88
C ASN A 249 -9.87 10.59 9.91
N LYS A 250 -9.78 9.26 9.99
CA LYS A 250 -10.49 8.45 11.00
C LYS A 250 -10.14 8.87 12.43
N GLN A 251 -8.89 9.29 12.67
CA GLN A 251 -8.40 9.70 14.00
C GLN A 251 -8.53 11.20 14.27
N LYS A 252 -9.17 11.96 13.36
CA LYS A 252 -9.28 13.43 13.44
C LYS A 252 -7.90 14.10 13.60
N LEU A 253 -6.94 13.66 12.79
CA LEU A 253 -5.55 14.14 12.75
C LEU A 253 -5.17 14.81 11.44
N ILE A 254 -6.12 15.03 10.54
CA ILE A 254 -5.88 15.77 9.31
C ILE A 254 -5.55 17.22 9.68
N SER A 255 -4.36 17.63 9.28
CA SER A 255 -3.87 19.01 9.34
C SER A 255 -2.81 19.19 8.27
N GLU A 256 -2.60 20.45 7.87
CA GLU A 256 -1.53 20.81 6.95
C GLU A 256 -0.16 20.41 7.52
N GLU A 257 0.08 20.65 8.81
CA GLU A 257 1.33 20.29 9.49
C GLU A 257 1.63 18.79 9.41
N ASN A 258 0.67 17.93 9.79
CA ASN A 258 0.87 16.47 9.73
C ASN A 258 1.08 16.00 8.30
N TRP A 259 0.33 16.55 7.34
CA TRP A 259 0.49 16.19 5.94
C TRP A 259 1.87 16.56 5.41
N GLN A 260 2.33 17.79 5.65
CA GLN A 260 3.64 18.27 5.24
C GLN A 260 4.78 17.43 5.85
N LEU A 261 4.67 17.07 7.13
CA LEU A 261 5.65 16.23 7.80
C LEU A 261 5.74 14.82 7.19
N ILE A 262 4.60 14.23 6.83
CA ILE A 262 4.53 12.89 6.23
C ILE A 262 5.02 12.90 4.78
N VAL A 263 4.52 13.83 3.97
CA VAL A 263 4.87 13.88 2.54
C VAL A 263 6.31 14.33 2.33
N GLY A 264 6.87 15.16 3.23
CA GLY A 264 8.28 15.54 3.21
C GLY A 264 9.25 14.40 3.58
N GLN A 265 8.72 13.29 4.09
CA GLN A 265 9.45 12.06 4.46
C GLN A 265 8.78 10.84 3.81
N ALA A 266 8.35 11.01 2.55
CA ALA A 266 7.54 10.04 1.84
C ALA A 266 8.22 8.68 1.65
N GLU A 267 9.55 8.61 1.68
CA GLU A 267 10.32 7.38 1.64
C GLU A 267 9.97 6.42 2.79
N TYR A 268 9.49 6.94 3.92
CA TYR A 268 9.06 6.16 5.08
C TYR A 268 7.55 5.89 5.10
N ALA A 269 6.78 6.39 4.12
CA ALA A 269 5.32 6.29 4.09
C ALA A 269 4.83 4.84 4.06
N GLU A 270 5.55 3.94 3.39
CA GLU A 270 5.22 2.52 3.38
C GLU A 270 5.29 1.92 4.78
N SER A 271 6.41 2.08 5.47
CA SER A 271 6.60 1.54 6.83
C SER A 271 5.66 2.20 7.83
N LEU A 272 5.36 3.49 7.70
CA LEU A 272 4.39 4.16 8.55
C LEU A 272 2.98 3.58 8.34
N ASN A 273 2.58 3.37 7.07
CA ASN A 273 1.30 2.74 6.74
C ASN A 273 1.21 1.30 7.28
N GLN A 274 2.31 0.54 7.23
CA GLN A 274 2.39 -0.79 7.83
C GLN A 274 2.22 -0.72 9.36
N THR A 275 2.90 0.22 10.02
CA THR A 275 2.78 0.44 11.48
C THR A 275 1.35 0.77 11.87
N PHE A 276 0.66 1.62 11.10
CA PHE A 276 -0.76 1.93 11.33
C PHE A 276 -1.67 0.70 11.17
N SER A 277 -1.38 -0.17 10.19
CA SER A 277 -2.11 -1.42 10.01
C SER A 277 -1.92 -2.35 11.21
N ILE A 278 -0.70 -2.44 11.74
CA ILE A 278 -0.39 -3.22 12.95
C ILE A 278 -1.13 -2.66 14.17
N LEU A 279 -1.21 -1.33 14.33
CA LEU A 279 -2.00 -0.72 15.40
C LEU A 279 -3.48 -1.10 15.33
N LEU A 280 -4.06 -1.19 14.14
CA LEU A 280 -5.44 -1.63 13.97
C LEU A 280 -5.61 -3.10 14.41
N ILE A 281 -4.72 -3.99 13.97
CA ILE A 281 -4.76 -5.42 14.31
C ILE A 281 -4.58 -5.65 15.82
N THR A 282 -3.77 -4.82 16.47
CA THR A 282 -3.45 -4.92 17.90
C THR A 282 -4.40 -4.14 18.80
N ASN A 283 -5.46 -3.53 18.26
CA ASN A 283 -6.38 -2.64 18.98
C ASN A 283 -5.67 -1.47 19.69
N LEU A 284 -4.55 -1.00 19.15
CA LEU A 284 -3.78 0.16 19.62
C LEU A 284 -4.01 1.42 18.77
N ALA A 285 -4.93 1.36 17.80
CA ALA A 285 -5.24 2.47 16.90
C ALA A 285 -6.04 3.58 17.61
N ASN A 286 -5.33 4.61 18.09
CA ASN A 286 -5.94 5.80 18.68
C ASN A 286 -5.15 7.08 18.35
N LYS A 287 -5.81 8.24 18.46
CA LYS A 287 -5.25 9.56 18.14
C LYS A 287 -3.84 9.79 18.70
N LYS A 288 -3.59 9.44 19.97
CA LYS A 288 -2.30 9.65 20.64
C LYS A 288 -1.19 8.81 20.01
N ASN A 289 -1.47 7.54 19.71
CA ASN A 289 -0.49 6.63 19.12
C ASN A 289 -0.15 7.01 17.67
N TYR A 290 -1.14 7.43 16.87
CA TYR A 290 -0.88 7.95 15.54
C TYR A 290 0.00 9.21 15.58
N GLN A 291 -0.30 10.18 16.44
CA GLN A 291 0.52 11.39 16.60
C GLN A 291 1.96 11.07 16.99
N LEU A 292 2.16 10.13 17.90
CA LEU A 292 3.48 9.71 18.35
C LEU A 292 4.31 9.11 17.21
N LEU A 293 3.69 8.25 16.39
CA LEU A 293 4.34 7.63 15.23
C LEU A 293 4.67 8.63 14.12
N ILE A 294 3.78 9.60 13.86
CA ILE A 294 4.03 10.66 12.88
C ILE A 294 5.28 11.46 13.26
N LYS A 295 5.46 11.78 14.55
CA LYS A 295 6.65 12.48 15.05
C LYS A 295 7.94 11.65 14.93
N GLN A 296 7.82 10.32 14.85
CA GLN A 296 8.93 9.38 14.74
C GLN A 296 9.00 8.73 13.35
N ILE A 297 8.48 9.39 12.30
CA ILE A 297 8.34 8.80 10.97
C ILE A 297 9.65 8.27 10.38
N LYS A 298 10.79 8.92 10.64
CA LYS A 298 12.13 8.46 10.22
C LYS A 298 12.52 7.08 10.75
N TYR A 299 11.91 6.65 11.87
CA TYR A 299 12.12 5.33 12.47
C TYR A 299 10.97 4.37 12.19
N ALA A 300 10.01 4.73 11.33
CA ALA A 300 8.88 3.88 10.98
C ALA A 300 9.28 2.47 10.52
N PRO A 301 10.37 2.24 9.76
CA PRO A 301 10.81 0.88 9.41
C PRO A 301 11.13 0.02 10.63
N TYR A 302 11.88 0.57 11.60
CA TYR A 302 12.22 -0.14 12.83
C TYR A 302 11.00 -0.37 13.71
N LEU A 303 10.14 0.63 13.85
CA LEU A 303 8.90 0.53 14.63
C LEU A 303 7.92 -0.47 14.04
N ALA A 304 7.75 -0.50 12.71
CA ALA A 304 6.90 -1.47 12.01
C ALA A 304 7.38 -2.90 12.29
N TYR A 305 8.68 -3.16 12.07
CA TYR A 305 9.27 -4.47 12.30
C TYR A 305 9.14 -4.91 13.76
N SER A 306 9.52 -4.03 14.69
CA SER A 306 9.50 -4.32 16.12
C SER A 306 8.10 -4.56 16.65
N LEU A 307 7.12 -3.74 16.25
CA LEU A 307 5.75 -3.89 16.70
C LEU A 307 5.12 -5.16 16.12
N ASP A 308 5.45 -5.55 14.88
CA ASP A 308 4.99 -6.80 14.30
C ASP A 308 5.57 -8.03 15.03
N LYS A 309 6.86 -7.99 15.39
CA LYS A 309 7.49 -9.02 16.23
C LYS A 309 6.80 -9.15 17.58
N LEU A 310 6.51 -8.03 18.24
CA LEU A 310 5.77 -8.03 19.50
C LEU A 310 4.34 -8.54 19.32
N ARG A 311 3.66 -8.20 18.22
CA ARG A 311 2.32 -8.72 17.90
C ARG A 311 2.33 -10.23 17.79
N ILE A 312 3.26 -10.80 17.03
CA ILE A 312 3.40 -12.26 16.87
C ILE A 312 3.67 -12.94 18.22
N ALA A 313 4.44 -12.30 19.09
CA ALA A 313 4.72 -12.79 20.43
C ALA A 313 3.62 -12.52 21.48
N ASN A 314 2.47 -11.94 21.09
CA ASN A 314 1.41 -11.49 22.00
C ASN A 314 1.87 -10.48 23.07
N LEU A 315 2.86 -9.65 22.71
CA LEU A 315 3.44 -8.60 23.53
C LEU A 315 3.13 -7.18 23.00
N ALA A 316 2.36 -7.04 21.92
CA ALA A 316 1.91 -5.74 21.43
C ALA A 316 0.84 -5.16 22.37
N ASN A 317 1.24 -4.18 23.19
CA ASN A 317 0.37 -3.45 24.10
C ASN A 317 0.81 -1.99 24.20
N GLN A 318 0.01 -1.15 24.87
CA GLN A 318 0.25 0.29 24.98
C GLN A 318 1.61 0.63 25.62
N ASN A 319 2.01 -0.11 26.66
CA ASN A 319 3.28 0.15 27.35
C ASN A 319 4.47 -0.16 26.45
N ASN A 320 4.44 -1.30 25.76
CA ASN A 320 5.52 -1.71 24.86
C ASN A 320 5.59 -0.81 23.62
N LEU A 321 4.45 -0.35 23.09
CA LEU A 321 4.45 0.65 22.01
C LEU A 321 5.15 1.93 22.44
N LEU A 322 4.80 2.48 23.61
CA LEU A 322 5.43 3.69 24.14
C LEU A 322 6.94 3.52 24.34
N LEU A 323 7.37 2.36 24.85
CA LEU A 323 8.79 2.04 25.00
C LEU A 323 9.52 2.09 23.64
N LEU A 324 8.98 1.40 22.64
CA LEU A 324 9.58 1.37 21.30
C LEU A 324 9.64 2.77 20.69
N THR A 325 8.59 3.58 20.82
CA THR A 325 8.56 4.93 20.24
C THR A 325 9.49 5.91 20.95
N ASN A 326 9.71 5.76 22.27
CA ASN A 326 10.63 6.61 23.03
C ASN A 326 12.10 6.26 22.77
N HIS A 327 12.36 5.01 22.37
CA HIS A 327 13.68 4.48 22.06
C HIS A 327 13.70 3.94 20.62
N ALA A 328 13.21 4.75 19.68
CA ALA A 328 12.91 4.31 18.32
C ALA A 328 14.13 3.81 17.55
N GLU A 329 15.32 4.36 17.84
CA GLU A 329 16.59 3.91 17.29
C GLU A 329 16.97 2.49 17.76
N GLN A 330 16.66 2.15 19.02
CA GLN A 330 16.93 0.83 19.60
C GLN A 330 15.72 -0.13 19.49
N ALA A 331 14.67 0.24 18.74
CA ALA A 331 13.40 -0.47 18.74
C ALA A 331 13.53 -1.97 18.41
N ILE A 332 14.41 -2.35 17.47
CA ILE A 332 14.61 -3.75 17.09
C ILE A 332 15.17 -4.55 18.25
N ASP A 333 16.25 -4.05 18.86
CA ASP A 333 16.90 -4.72 19.98
C ASP A 333 15.97 -4.79 21.19
N LEU A 334 15.22 -3.73 21.47
CA LEU A 334 14.23 -3.71 22.54
C LEU A 334 13.13 -4.75 22.32
N ALA A 335 12.57 -4.85 21.10
CA ALA A 335 11.56 -5.87 20.81
C ALA A 335 12.12 -7.28 21.01
N ASN A 336 13.32 -7.56 20.52
CA ASN A 336 13.99 -8.85 20.72
C ASN A 336 14.25 -9.14 22.21
N GLY A 337 14.69 -8.14 22.97
CA GLY A 337 14.91 -8.26 24.40
C GLY A 337 13.63 -8.43 25.22
N LEU A 338 12.50 -7.85 24.78
CA LEU A 338 11.20 -8.09 25.41
C LEU A 338 10.69 -9.51 25.14
N ILE A 339 10.95 -10.06 23.95
CA ILE A 339 10.54 -11.43 23.55
C ILE A 339 11.43 -12.48 24.21
N LEU A 340 12.75 -12.25 24.24
CA LEU A 340 13.74 -13.16 24.82
C LEU A 340 14.67 -12.41 25.81
N PRO A 341 14.19 -12.09 27.03
CA PRO A 341 14.97 -11.29 27.96
C PRO A 341 16.30 -11.91 28.40
N LYS A 342 16.44 -13.24 28.32
CA LYS A 342 17.67 -13.96 28.68
C LYS A 342 18.88 -13.59 27.81
N ILE A 343 18.64 -13.25 26.55
CA ILE A 343 19.67 -12.92 25.56
C ILE A 343 19.63 -11.44 25.16
N ALA A 344 18.92 -10.60 25.92
CA ALA A 344 18.87 -9.16 25.68
C ALA A 344 20.29 -8.57 25.72
N LYS A 345 20.62 -7.70 24.75
CA LYS A 345 21.95 -7.07 24.67
C LYS A 345 22.23 -6.21 25.92
N PRO A 346 23.48 -6.16 26.42
CA PRO A 346 23.79 -5.47 27.67
C PRO A 346 23.30 -4.01 27.76
N TYR A 347 23.39 -3.23 26.68
CA TYR A 347 22.99 -1.82 26.68
C TYR A 347 21.47 -1.60 26.72
N ILE A 348 20.64 -2.56 26.32
CA ILE A 348 19.17 -2.45 26.42
C ILE A 348 18.61 -3.02 27.72
N GLN A 349 19.37 -3.86 28.44
CA GLN A 349 18.89 -4.50 29.67
C GLN A 349 18.40 -3.48 30.71
N PRO A 350 19.12 -2.38 31.01
CA PRO A 350 18.63 -1.37 31.95
C PRO A 350 17.30 -0.75 31.52
N ILE A 351 17.10 -0.54 30.22
CA ILE A 351 15.87 0.04 29.67
C ILE A 351 14.69 -0.91 29.91
N ILE A 352 14.86 -2.20 29.65
CA ILE A 352 13.82 -3.23 29.86
C ILE A 352 13.51 -3.41 31.36
N VAL A 353 14.55 -3.39 32.21
CA VAL A 353 14.40 -3.44 33.67
C VAL A 353 13.53 -2.30 34.17
N ILE A 354 13.87 -1.05 33.80
CA ILE A 354 13.11 0.15 34.19
C ILE A 354 11.67 0.07 33.67
N HIS A 355 11.49 -0.36 32.42
CA HIS A 355 10.17 -0.50 31.80
C HIS A 355 9.26 -1.47 32.58
N TYR A 356 9.76 -2.67 32.87
CA TYR A 356 8.97 -3.66 33.58
C TYR A 356 8.78 -3.33 35.06
N LEU A 357 9.74 -2.65 35.68
CA LEU A 357 9.59 -2.16 37.05
C LEU A 357 8.44 -1.15 37.14
N LYS A 358 8.34 -0.22 36.18
CA LYS A 358 7.19 0.71 36.07
C LYS A 358 5.86 -0.02 35.92
N ILE A 359 5.81 -1.10 35.14
CA ILE A 359 4.58 -1.91 34.99
C ILE A 359 4.19 -2.55 36.33
N ILE A 360 5.15 -3.13 37.05
CA ILE A 360 4.90 -3.74 38.37
C ILE A 360 4.40 -2.68 39.35
N ILE A 361 5.06 -1.54 39.44
CA ILE A 361 4.68 -0.42 40.32
C ILE A 361 3.25 0.02 40.03
N ASN A 362 2.91 0.27 38.76
CA ASN A 362 1.57 0.68 38.37
C ASN A 362 0.50 -0.37 38.69
N SER A 363 0.85 -1.66 38.64
CA SER A 363 -0.06 -2.73 39.05
C SER A 363 -0.27 -2.78 40.55
N LEU A 364 0.78 -2.55 41.35
CA LEU A 364 0.72 -2.57 42.81
C LEU A 364 0.04 -1.30 43.38
N ASN A 365 0.09 -0.18 42.65
CA ASN A 365 -0.48 1.11 43.08
C ASN A 365 -1.99 1.24 42.90
N GLN A 366 -2.69 0.25 42.34
CA GLN A 366 -4.11 0.37 42.01
C GLN A 366 -5.01 0.60 43.25
N ASP A 367 -4.54 0.25 44.46
CA ASP A 367 -5.29 0.40 45.71
C ASP A 367 -4.88 1.59 46.61
N ARG A 368 -4.04 2.51 46.11
CA ARG A 368 -3.58 3.73 46.85
C ARG A 368 -2.85 3.52 48.19
N HIS A 369 -2.53 2.29 48.59
CA HIS A 369 -1.87 2.01 49.87
C HIS A 369 -0.33 2.13 49.85
N ILE A 370 0.28 2.22 48.67
CA ILE A 370 1.73 2.36 48.50
C ILE A 370 1.97 3.51 47.52
N ASN A 371 2.67 4.57 47.94
CA ASN A 371 2.97 5.72 47.10
C ASN A 371 4.47 5.76 46.78
N PHE A 372 4.86 5.23 45.62
CA PHE A 372 6.27 5.24 45.24
C PHE A 372 6.71 6.64 44.75
N SER A 373 7.78 7.19 45.32
CA SER A 373 8.41 8.45 44.90
C SER A 373 9.06 8.36 43.50
N HIS A 374 9.58 9.48 43.00
CA HIS A 374 10.48 9.44 41.84
C HIS A 374 11.79 8.71 42.23
N ASP A 375 12.37 7.94 41.30
CA ASP A 375 13.55 7.05 41.45
C ASP A 375 13.35 5.75 42.25
N VAL A 376 12.44 4.91 41.75
CA VAL A 376 12.16 3.59 42.33
C VAL A 376 13.10 2.52 41.79
N THR A 377 13.85 1.86 42.67
CA THR A 377 14.63 0.65 42.36
C THR A 377 13.83 -0.62 42.71
N LEU A 378 14.21 -1.79 42.17
CA LEU A 378 13.59 -3.07 42.56
C LEU A 378 13.73 -3.32 44.07
N LYS A 379 14.83 -2.90 44.69
CA LYS A 379 15.05 -2.99 46.14
C LYS A 379 13.99 -2.20 46.90
N ASN A 380 13.71 -0.97 46.47
CA ASN A 380 12.69 -0.10 47.08
C ASN A 380 11.29 -0.74 46.96
N VAL A 381 10.96 -1.33 45.80
CA VAL A 381 9.68 -2.06 45.63
C VAL A 381 9.60 -3.25 46.57
N CYS A 382 10.66 -4.06 46.66
CA CYS A 382 10.70 -5.21 47.57
C CYS A 382 10.54 -4.79 49.03
N PHE A 383 11.13 -3.66 49.43
CA PHE A 383 11.00 -3.10 50.77
C PHE A 383 9.58 -2.64 51.06
N ALA A 384 9.00 -1.81 50.18
CA ALA A 384 7.65 -1.28 50.32
C ALA A 384 6.60 -2.39 50.45
N VAL A 385 6.67 -3.38 49.56
CA VAL A 385 5.76 -4.54 49.56
C VAL A 385 5.96 -5.43 50.79
N SER A 386 7.17 -5.49 51.36
CA SER A 386 7.46 -6.26 52.57
C SER A 386 7.03 -5.54 53.86
N ALA A 387 6.97 -4.20 53.86
CA ALA A 387 6.64 -3.38 55.03
C ALA A 387 5.16 -2.97 55.12
N CYS A 388 4.38 -3.08 54.03
CA CYS A 388 3.00 -2.58 53.95
C CYS A 388 2.00 -3.41 54.81
N GLN A 389 1.71 -2.95 56.03
CA GLN A 389 1.07 -3.73 57.10
C GLN A 389 -0.35 -4.25 56.82
N ASN A 390 -1.18 -3.53 56.07
CA ASN A 390 -2.60 -3.87 55.92
C ASN A 390 -2.85 -5.01 54.91
N ASN A 391 -2.02 -5.12 53.86
CA ASN A 391 -2.18 -6.11 52.77
C ASN A 391 -0.85 -6.83 52.43
N VAL A 392 0.08 -6.95 53.40
CA VAL A 392 1.43 -7.53 53.24
C VAL A 392 1.42 -8.79 52.37
N LEU A 393 0.52 -9.73 52.69
CA LEU A 393 0.54 -11.06 52.07
C LEU A 393 0.10 -11.03 50.60
N GLU A 394 -0.85 -10.15 50.25
CA GLU A 394 -1.37 -10.03 48.91
C GLU A 394 -0.35 -9.40 47.96
N TYR A 395 0.21 -8.24 48.32
CA TYR A 395 1.24 -7.59 47.49
C TYR A 395 2.50 -8.44 47.36
N LEU A 396 2.91 -9.15 48.42
CA LEU A 396 4.02 -10.11 48.33
C LEU A 396 3.70 -11.26 47.37
N ASN A 397 2.45 -11.76 47.36
CA ASN A 397 2.03 -12.80 46.42
C ASN A 397 2.09 -12.29 44.99
N GLN A 398 1.54 -11.11 44.72
CA GLN A 398 1.53 -10.48 43.40
C GLN A 398 2.96 -10.22 42.89
N LEU A 399 3.84 -9.61 43.70
CA LEU A 399 5.24 -9.37 43.33
C LEU A 399 5.99 -10.69 43.08
N THR A 400 5.75 -11.72 43.89
CA THR A 400 6.32 -13.06 43.67
C THR A 400 5.84 -13.67 42.35
N GLN A 401 4.57 -13.50 41.99
CA GLN A 401 4.02 -13.97 40.72
C GLN A 401 4.65 -13.22 39.53
N PHE A 402 4.80 -11.89 39.62
CA PHE A 402 5.49 -11.11 38.61
C PHE A 402 6.93 -11.60 38.40
N LEU A 403 7.74 -11.65 39.46
CA LEU A 403 9.16 -12.00 39.37
C LEU A 403 9.41 -13.43 38.86
N ASN A 404 8.44 -14.34 38.99
CA ASN A 404 8.54 -15.70 38.48
C ASN A 404 7.98 -15.88 37.06
N ASN A 405 7.32 -14.87 36.49
CA ASN A 405 6.90 -14.91 35.10
C ASN A 405 8.11 -14.65 34.18
N SER A 406 8.22 -15.43 33.10
CA SER A 406 9.35 -15.41 32.16
C SER A 406 9.67 -14.03 31.58
N LYS A 407 8.65 -13.17 31.40
CA LYS A 407 8.85 -11.81 30.86
C LYS A 407 9.67 -10.89 31.78
N TYR A 408 9.70 -11.16 33.09
CA TYR A 408 10.44 -10.37 34.08
C TYR A 408 11.81 -10.98 34.44
N TYR A 409 12.35 -11.85 33.59
CA TYR A 409 13.60 -12.56 33.85
C TYR A 409 14.78 -11.65 34.25
N LEU A 410 14.89 -10.45 33.67
CA LEU A 410 15.97 -9.52 34.03
C LEU A 410 15.86 -9.03 35.48
N LEU A 411 14.66 -8.65 35.94
CA LEU A 411 14.40 -8.28 37.33
C LEU A 411 14.62 -9.47 38.28
N LYS A 412 14.17 -10.66 37.85
CA LYS A 412 14.42 -11.91 38.59
C LYS A 412 15.90 -12.14 38.85
N LYS A 413 16.75 -11.87 37.86
CA LYS A 413 18.20 -12.09 37.94
C LYS A 413 18.89 -11.19 38.96
N GLU A 414 18.33 -10.02 39.26
CA GLU A 414 18.84 -9.13 40.31
C GLU A 414 18.71 -9.75 41.70
N ILE A 415 17.64 -10.53 41.94
CA ILE A 415 17.41 -11.22 43.22
C ILE A 415 18.07 -12.60 43.22
N CYS A 416 17.88 -13.36 42.14
CA CYS A 416 18.34 -14.73 41.98
C CYS A 416 19.25 -14.83 40.75
N GLN A 417 20.57 -14.69 40.93
CA GLN A 417 21.55 -14.58 39.84
C GLN A 417 21.52 -15.77 38.85
N ASN A 418 21.20 -16.98 39.33
CA ASN A 418 21.11 -18.17 38.48
C ASN A 418 19.69 -18.40 37.93
N GLY A 419 18.75 -17.48 38.18
CA GLY A 419 17.39 -17.55 37.68
C GLY A 419 16.52 -18.59 38.40
N GLU A 420 16.83 -18.97 39.64
CA GLU A 420 15.99 -19.86 40.44
C GLU A 420 14.64 -19.21 40.79
N ILE A 421 13.62 -20.01 41.15
CA ILE A 421 12.31 -19.49 41.58
C ILE A 421 12.48 -18.51 42.75
N VAL A 422 11.97 -17.29 42.59
CA VAL A 422 11.98 -16.25 43.63
C VAL A 422 10.91 -16.59 44.65
N ARG A 423 11.28 -16.70 45.93
CA ARG A 423 10.38 -16.93 47.05
C ARG A 423 10.18 -15.63 47.82
N LYS A 424 9.12 -15.54 48.63
CA LYS A 424 8.83 -14.36 49.48
C LYS A 424 10.00 -13.99 50.41
N ARG A 425 10.77 -14.98 50.88
CA ARG A 425 11.96 -14.75 51.71
C ARG A 425 13.07 -14.04 50.93
N ASP A 426 13.24 -14.38 49.65
CA ASP A 426 14.30 -13.81 48.80
C ASP A 426 13.99 -12.33 48.53
N ILE A 427 12.71 -11.99 48.34
CA ILE A 427 12.23 -10.60 48.24
C ILE A 427 12.56 -9.79 49.50
N ARG A 428 12.21 -10.30 50.69
CA ARG A 428 12.46 -9.62 51.98
C ARG A 428 13.95 -9.42 52.23
N ASN A 429 14.74 -10.44 51.92
CA ASN A 429 16.18 -10.38 52.12
C ASN A 429 16.84 -9.40 51.13
N PHE A 430 16.43 -9.43 49.86
CA PHE A 430 16.87 -8.47 48.85
C PHE A 430 16.51 -7.02 49.23
N ALA A 431 15.32 -6.80 49.81
CA ALA A 431 14.91 -5.48 50.30
C ALA A 431 15.86 -4.89 51.35
N ILE A 432 16.48 -5.71 52.22
CA ILE A 432 17.40 -5.23 53.25
C ILE A 432 18.81 -5.06 52.67
N PHE A 433 19.37 -6.13 52.10
CA PHE A 433 20.81 -6.20 51.80
C PHE A 433 21.15 -5.95 50.33
N GLY A 434 20.17 -6.01 49.43
CA GLY A 434 20.37 -5.84 47.98
C GLY A 434 21.03 -7.01 47.25
N LYS A 435 21.49 -8.06 47.95
CA LYS A 435 22.01 -9.31 47.34
C LYS A 435 21.38 -10.54 48.00
N LYS A 436 21.33 -11.64 47.24
CA LYS A 436 20.82 -12.95 47.69
C LYS A 436 21.59 -13.45 48.93
N SER A 437 20.86 -14.02 49.90
CA SER A 437 21.45 -14.83 50.97
C SER A 437 21.64 -16.25 50.45
N GLU A 438 22.82 -16.81 50.68
CA GLU A 438 23.18 -18.19 50.30
C GLU A 438 22.53 -19.26 51.21
N SER A 439 21.68 -18.85 52.15
CA SER A 439 21.10 -19.73 53.17
C SER A 439 20.01 -20.68 52.65
N GLY A 440 20.22 -21.97 52.91
CA GLY A 440 19.43 -23.12 52.46
C GLY A 440 18.00 -23.25 53.03
N TYR A 441 17.51 -24.49 53.10
CA TYR A 441 16.09 -24.88 53.09
C TYR A 441 15.22 -24.47 54.31
N PHE A 442 15.80 -23.88 55.35
CA PHE A 442 15.10 -23.40 56.56
C PHE A 442 15.25 -21.89 56.71
N LEU A 443 14.28 -21.22 57.36
CA LEU A 443 14.45 -19.84 57.81
C LEU A 443 15.65 -19.85 58.77
N ASN A 444 16.79 -19.31 58.33
CA ASN A 444 17.92 -19.16 59.24
C ASN A 444 17.61 -18.04 60.25
N SER A 445 18.42 -17.95 61.29
CA SER A 445 18.24 -16.91 62.32
C SER A 445 18.19 -15.51 61.72
N GLN A 446 18.94 -15.27 60.64
CA GLN A 446 18.93 -14.00 59.91
C GLN A 446 17.57 -13.71 59.25
N ASP A 447 16.93 -14.68 58.59
CA ASP A 447 15.59 -14.52 58.00
C ASP A 447 14.53 -14.23 59.08
N PHE A 448 14.70 -14.79 60.28
CA PHE A 448 13.82 -14.53 61.42
C PHE A 448 13.99 -13.11 61.97
N GLU A 449 15.24 -12.64 62.10
CA GLU A 449 15.54 -11.26 62.49
C GLU A 449 15.10 -10.25 61.43
N ASN A 450 15.29 -10.55 60.14
CA ASN A 450 14.77 -9.75 59.03
C ASN A 450 13.25 -9.61 59.12
N ARG A 451 12.53 -10.71 59.41
CA ARG A 451 11.08 -10.69 59.62
C ARG A 451 10.69 -9.83 60.83
N LYS A 452 11.42 -9.93 61.95
CA LYS A 452 11.20 -9.07 63.12
C LYS A 452 11.45 -7.60 62.80
N TYR A 453 12.47 -7.29 62.01
CA TYR A 453 12.80 -5.92 61.59
C TYR A 453 11.64 -5.29 60.82
N PHE A 454 11.09 -5.98 59.81
CA PHE A 454 9.91 -5.52 59.09
C PHE A 454 8.65 -5.39 59.97
N LEU A 455 8.49 -6.26 60.97
CA LEU A 455 7.38 -6.18 61.93
C LEU A 455 7.55 -5.05 62.96
N LYS A 456 8.79 -4.64 63.26
CA LYS A 456 9.13 -3.58 64.22
C LYS A 456 9.03 -2.17 63.65
N LEU A 457 9.11 -2.03 62.33
CA LEU A 457 8.86 -0.80 61.58
C LEU A 457 7.39 -0.38 61.70
N LYS A 458 6.99 0.11 62.87
CA LYS A 458 5.74 0.86 63.10
C LYS A 458 5.86 2.19 62.36
N ASN A 459 5.07 2.37 61.30
CA ASN A 459 4.62 3.61 60.64
C ASN A 459 5.58 4.81 60.39
N GLU A 460 6.73 4.99 61.03
CA GLU A 460 7.52 6.23 60.93
C GLU A 460 8.59 6.18 59.82
N GLU A 461 9.38 5.10 59.71
CA GLU A 461 10.42 4.98 58.67
C GLU A 461 9.88 4.56 57.29
N ALA A 462 8.77 3.82 57.24
CA ALA A 462 8.13 3.49 55.97
C ALA A 462 7.62 4.78 55.28
N THR A 463 7.05 5.71 56.04
CA THR A 463 6.51 6.99 55.56
C THR A 463 7.61 7.91 55.03
N LEU A 464 8.80 7.93 55.65
CA LEU A 464 9.98 8.69 55.19
C LEU A 464 10.52 8.25 53.81
N LEU A 465 10.32 6.98 53.42
CA LEU A 465 10.65 6.48 52.07
C LEU A 465 9.62 6.89 51.00
N PHE A 466 8.41 7.27 51.41
CA PHE A 466 7.31 7.65 50.53
C PHE A 466 7.08 9.17 50.46
N GLU A 467 7.71 9.97 51.35
CA GLU A 467 7.55 11.43 51.45
C GLU A 467 8.74 12.27 50.94
N ARG A 468 9.76 11.70 50.29
CA ARG A 468 10.79 12.53 49.61
C ARG A 468 10.25 13.15 48.32
N GLY A 469 9.41 14.16 48.52
CA GLY A 469 8.93 15.16 47.61
C GLY A 469 8.68 16.43 48.41
N GLN A 470 9.71 17.00 49.03
CA GLN A 470 9.70 18.39 49.46
C GLN A 470 10.99 19.05 49.00
N GLU A 471 10.85 19.86 47.94
CA GLU A 471 11.70 21.02 47.72
C GLU A 471 11.69 21.90 48.97
N GLY A 472 12.86 22.38 49.36
CA GLY A 472 12.98 23.24 50.53
C GLY A 472 14.41 23.46 50.97
N ILE A 473 15.26 23.90 50.06
CA ILE A 473 16.40 24.75 50.44
C ILE A 473 15.76 25.99 51.06
N VAL A 474 15.72 26.08 52.39
CA VAL A 474 15.67 27.37 53.07
C VAL A 474 16.81 27.38 54.07
N ALA A 475 17.65 28.37 53.83
CA ALA A 475 18.85 28.69 54.55
C ALA A 475 18.63 28.78 56.06
N LYS A 476 19.71 28.49 56.78
CA LYS A 476 19.94 28.99 58.13
C LYS A 476 19.59 30.48 58.17
N ASN A 477 18.58 30.85 58.95
CA ASN A 477 18.53 32.17 59.56
C ASN A 477 19.68 32.22 60.57
N LEU A 478 20.78 32.82 60.14
CA LEU A 478 21.64 33.58 61.02
C LEU A 478 21.12 35.01 60.96
N ASP A 479 20.62 35.48 62.10
CA ASP A 479 20.49 36.90 62.40
C ASP A 479 21.82 37.62 62.10
N VAL A 480 21.72 38.87 61.64
CA VAL A 480 22.39 40.07 62.20
C VAL A 480 22.36 41.19 61.16
N GLU A 481 21.57 42.22 61.51
CA GLU A 481 21.78 43.68 61.42
C GLU A 481 22.34 44.36 60.14
N LEU A 482 21.58 45.42 59.79
CA LEU A 482 21.86 46.62 58.97
C LEU A 482 21.80 46.49 57.44
#